data_AF-A0A7X7YW46-F1
#
_entry.id   AF-A0A7X7YW46-F1
#
_cell.length_a   1.000
_cell.length_b   1.000
_cell.length_c   1.000
_cell.angle_alpha   90.00
_cell.angle_beta   90.00
_cell.angle_gamma   90.00
#
_symmetry.space_group_name_H-M   'P 1'
#
loop_
_entity.id
_entity.type
_entity.pdbx_description
1 polymer ?
#
loop_
_entity_poly.entity_id
_entity_poly.type
_entity_poly.pdbx_seq_one_letter_code
_entity_poly.pdbx_strand_id
1 'polypeptide(L)'
;MADKTRFARVFARLQPYRLWIQTAFLTIWLAPFGFQYHAVCAPVFHCYACPLATFGCPIGALAESSALIGSLAGVGILHAIPFLTLGILVLVGALVGSLFCGWACPFGLLQDLAARVPTPKFELPRWMGYLRFVVLGALVLAIPYFFGIEHPLFFCRVCPAGGLEVALPNMVQQAAKGEAVVWPNALKVTVVVVFLVAIFFFRRPWCRVLCPLGVIFSAFNRASAFFLKLDRNKCVT
;
A
#
# COMPACT_ATOMS: atom_id res chain seq x y z
N MET A 1 -14.63 15.27 25.80
CA MET A 1 -15.03 13.87 25.47
C MET A 1 -16.26 13.76 24.56
N ALA A 2 -17.05 14.83 24.34
CA ALA A 2 -18.25 14.81 23.50
C ALA A 2 -18.00 14.83 21.97
N ASP A 3 -16.82 15.23 21.50
CA ASP A 3 -16.55 15.39 20.07
C ASP A 3 -16.28 14.05 19.34
N LYS A 4 -15.62 13.10 20.02
CA LYS A 4 -15.32 11.76 19.47
C LYS A 4 -16.58 10.95 19.11
N THR A 5 -17.73 11.21 19.75
CA THR A 5 -18.99 10.50 19.48
C THR A 5 -19.71 11.03 18.25
N ARG A 6 -19.51 12.29 17.85
CA ARG A 6 -20.08 12.84 16.61
C ARG A 6 -19.41 12.24 15.38
N PHE A 7 -18.08 12.16 15.37
CA PHE A 7 -17.34 11.57 14.25
C PHE A 7 -17.60 10.07 14.09
N ALA A 8 -17.68 9.31 15.19
CA ALA A 8 -18.05 7.89 15.12
C ALA A 8 -19.43 7.68 14.47
N ARG A 9 -20.39 8.58 14.74
CA ARG A 9 -21.73 8.56 14.15
C ARG A 9 -21.73 8.90 12.66
N VAL A 10 -20.86 9.83 12.23
CA VAL A 10 -20.66 10.17 10.81
C VAL A 10 -20.03 8.99 10.05
N PHE A 11 -18.99 8.36 10.59
CA PHE A 11 -18.38 7.18 9.98
C PHE A 11 -19.33 5.98 9.90
N ALA A 12 -20.17 5.76 10.93
CA ALA A 12 -21.21 4.73 10.88
C ALA A 12 -22.23 4.96 9.75
N ARG A 13 -22.59 6.22 9.46
CA ARG A 13 -23.44 6.57 8.31
C ARG A 13 -22.73 6.44 6.96
N LEU A 14 -21.42 6.64 6.92
CA LEU A 14 -20.60 6.52 5.70
C LEU A 14 -20.19 5.07 5.40
N GLN A 15 -20.29 4.16 6.37
CA GLN A 15 -19.95 2.74 6.22
C GLN A 15 -20.63 2.03 5.03
N PRO A 16 -21.93 2.23 4.73
CA PRO A 16 -22.55 1.66 3.53
C PRO A 16 -21.99 2.25 2.22
N TYR A 17 -21.52 3.51 2.24
CA TYR A 17 -20.92 4.19 1.10
C TYR A 17 -19.40 3.95 0.97
N ARG A 18 -18.83 3.05 1.78
CA ARG A 18 -17.39 2.79 1.79
C ARG A 18 -16.85 2.36 0.42
N LEU A 19 -17.60 1.54 -0.32
CA LEU A 19 -17.19 1.12 -1.66
C LEU A 19 -17.16 2.31 -2.62
N TRP A 20 -18.18 3.16 -2.58
CA TRP A 20 -18.26 4.37 -3.41
C TRP A 20 -17.12 5.36 -3.12
N ILE A 21 -16.78 5.52 -1.85
CA ILE A 21 -15.66 6.38 -1.44
C ILE A 21 -14.33 5.78 -1.91
N GLN A 22 -14.13 4.48 -1.76
CA GLN A 22 -12.94 3.79 -2.27
C GLN A 22 -12.81 3.91 -3.79
N THR A 23 -13.91 3.78 -4.54
CA THR A 23 -13.90 3.93 -6.01
C THR A 23 -13.65 5.37 -6.44
N ALA A 24 -14.16 6.36 -5.70
CA ALA A 24 -13.87 7.77 -5.97
C ALA A 24 -12.39 8.10 -5.70
N PHE A 25 -11.79 7.55 -4.65
CA PHE A 25 -10.35 7.67 -4.45
C PHE A 25 -9.57 6.93 -5.54
N LEU A 26 -9.99 5.73 -5.94
CA LEU A 26 -9.38 4.99 -7.03
C LEU A 26 -9.32 5.83 -8.31
N THR A 27 -10.41 6.49 -8.70
CA THR A 27 -10.39 7.35 -9.88
C THR A 27 -9.45 8.53 -9.71
N ILE A 28 -9.36 9.14 -8.52
CA ILE A 28 -8.39 10.22 -8.27
C ILE A 28 -6.93 9.73 -8.38
N TRP A 29 -6.64 8.52 -7.91
CA TRP A 29 -5.26 7.99 -7.88
C TRP A 29 -4.82 7.35 -9.21
N LEU A 30 -5.75 6.79 -10.00
CA LEU A 30 -5.48 6.08 -11.27
C LEU A 30 -5.98 6.80 -12.54
N ALA A 31 -6.71 7.90 -12.44
CA ALA A 31 -7.09 8.67 -13.63
C ALA A 31 -5.96 9.65 -13.97
N PRO A 32 -5.24 9.46 -15.08
CA PRO A 32 -4.33 10.45 -15.59
C PRO A 32 -5.18 11.59 -16.14
N PHE A 33 -5.52 12.59 -15.32
CA PHE A 33 -6.06 13.87 -15.78
C PHE A 33 -4.98 14.68 -16.55
N GLY A 34 -4.15 14.02 -17.36
CA GLY A 34 -3.03 14.62 -18.10
C GLY A 34 -1.82 15.03 -17.26
N PHE A 35 -1.83 14.87 -15.93
CA PHE A 35 -0.75 15.28 -15.04
C PHE A 35 -0.16 14.08 -14.27
N GLN A 36 1.12 13.80 -14.49
CA GLN A 36 1.87 12.75 -13.79
C GLN A 36 2.84 13.40 -12.78
N TYR A 37 2.42 13.51 -11.51
CA TYR A 37 3.25 14.08 -10.45
C TYR A 37 4.03 12.97 -9.72
N HIS A 38 4.98 12.34 -10.42
CA HIS A 38 5.88 11.34 -9.81
C HIS A 38 6.73 11.92 -8.67
N ALA A 39 6.89 13.26 -8.65
CA ALA A 39 7.58 13.99 -7.59
C ALA A 39 6.81 14.03 -6.25
N VAL A 40 5.48 13.82 -6.27
CA VAL A 40 4.66 13.83 -5.05
C VAL A 40 4.25 12.40 -4.72
N CYS A 41 4.64 11.93 -3.53
CA CYS A 41 4.27 10.61 -3.06
C CYS A 41 2.87 10.61 -2.42
N ALA A 42 2.00 9.73 -2.87
CA ALA A 42 0.72 9.50 -2.23
C ALA A 42 0.91 8.64 -0.97
N PRO A 43 0.16 8.85 0.12
CA PRO A 43 0.17 7.98 1.30
C PRO A 43 -0.54 6.62 1.04
N VAL A 44 -0.36 6.05 -0.14
CA VAL A 44 -1.15 4.95 -0.70
C VAL A 44 -0.23 3.89 -1.31
N PHE A 45 -0.70 2.63 -1.32
CA PHE A 45 0.06 1.53 -1.88
C PHE A 45 -0.26 1.36 -3.37
N HIS A 46 0.63 1.91 -4.22
CA HIS A 46 0.62 1.80 -5.68
C HIS A 46 2.04 1.63 -6.22
N CYS A 47 2.18 1.19 -7.46
CA CYS A 47 3.47 1.15 -8.14
C CYS A 47 3.77 2.50 -8.82
N TYR A 48 4.94 3.08 -8.53
CA TYR A 48 5.38 4.34 -9.16
C TYR A 48 5.64 4.22 -10.67
N ALA A 49 5.86 2.99 -11.16
CA ALA A 49 6.09 2.68 -12.56
C ALA A 49 4.79 2.40 -13.34
N CYS A 50 3.63 2.54 -12.70
CA CYS A 50 2.35 2.40 -13.38
C CYS A 50 2.07 3.65 -14.24
N PRO A 51 1.80 3.52 -15.55
CA PRO A 51 1.54 4.67 -16.43
C PRO A 51 0.24 5.41 -16.09
N LEU A 52 -0.68 4.75 -15.38
CA LEU A 52 -1.96 5.31 -14.93
C LEU A 52 -1.87 6.00 -13.56
N ALA A 53 -0.75 5.88 -12.84
CA ALA A 53 -0.63 6.46 -11.50
C ALA A 53 -0.34 7.96 -11.55
N THR A 54 -1.12 8.74 -10.82
CA THR A 54 -0.93 10.20 -10.70
C THR A 54 0.22 10.57 -9.74
N PHE A 55 0.55 9.67 -8.80
CA PHE A 55 1.47 9.91 -7.69
C PHE A 55 2.43 8.74 -7.43
N GLY A 56 3.59 9.03 -6.83
CA GLY A 56 4.63 8.05 -6.51
C GLY A 56 4.34 7.18 -5.28
N CYS A 57 5.07 6.05 -5.18
CA CYS A 57 5.00 5.14 -4.03
C CYS A 57 5.94 5.62 -2.90
N PRO A 58 5.44 5.88 -1.70
CA PRO A 58 6.26 6.40 -0.60
C PRO A 58 7.25 5.35 -0.07
N ILE A 59 6.95 4.06 -0.22
CA ILE A 59 7.85 2.98 0.20
C ILE A 59 9.07 2.91 -0.72
N GLY A 60 8.90 3.15 -2.02
CA GLY A 60 10.01 3.23 -2.97
C GLY A 60 10.96 4.36 -2.59
N ALA A 61 10.42 5.56 -2.36
CA ALA A 61 11.19 6.72 -1.94
C ALA A 61 11.93 6.48 -0.61
N LEU A 62 11.28 5.83 0.37
CA LEU A 62 11.94 5.46 1.63
C LEU A 62 13.08 4.46 1.43
N ALA A 63 12.88 3.47 0.57
CA ALA A 63 13.87 2.44 0.30
C ALA A 63 15.06 2.96 -0.55
N GLU A 64 14.83 3.96 -1.41
CA GLU A 64 15.90 4.68 -2.10
C GLU A 64 16.70 5.53 -1.11
N SER A 65 16.02 6.19 -0.16
CA SER A 65 16.71 6.98 0.86
C SER A 65 17.58 6.12 1.79
N SER A 66 17.16 4.90 2.13
CA SER A 66 17.97 3.98 2.94
C SER A 66 19.20 3.47 2.18
N ALA A 67 19.08 3.26 0.86
CA ALA A 67 20.22 2.91 0.02
C ALA A 67 21.26 4.03 -0.04
N LEU A 68 20.82 5.28 -0.21
CA LEU A 68 21.71 6.44 -0.27
C LEU A 68 22.48 6.64 1.04
N ILE A 69 21.86 6.37 2.20
CA ILE A 69 22.53 6.44 3.51
C ILE A 69 23.58 5.33 3.66
N GLY A 70 23.36 4.17 3.03
CA GLY A 70 24.28 3.03 3.07
C GLY A 70 25.50 3.18 2.16
N SER A 71 25.37 3.91 1.04
CA SER A 71 26.49 4.18 0.14
C SER A 71 27.26 5.45 0.54
N LEU A 72 28.58 5.34 0.75
CA LEU A 72 29.52 6.48 0.92
C LEU A 72 29.67 7.35 -0.35
N ALA A 73 28.97 7.05 -1.44
CA ALA A 73 28.97 7.82 -2.68
C ALA A 73 27.97 8.99 -2.57
N GLY A 74 28.52 10.18 -2.33
CA GLY A 74 27.78 11.38 -1.98
C GLY A 74 26.82 11.94 -3.04
N VAL A 75 25.88 12.72 -2.52
CA VAL A 75 25.57 14.10 -2.95
C VAL A 75 25.19 14.26 -4.43
N GLY A 76 23.89 14.12 -4.72
CA GLY A 76 23.32 14.49 -6.03
C GLY A 76 21.81 14.71 -5.99
N ILE A 77 21.40 15.92 -5.59
CA ILE A 77 20.17 16.63 -6.03
C ILE A 77 18.81 16.26 -5.38
N LEU A 78 18.61 15.12 -4.68
CA LEU A 78 17.25 14.74 -4.19
C LEU A 78 17.02 14.83 -2.66
N HIS A 79 17.82 15.60 -1.92
CA HIS A 79 17.60 15.83 -0.47
C HIS A 79 16.23 16.44 -0.12
N ALA A 80 15.48 17.00 -1.09
CA ALA A 80 14.16 17.58 -0.89
C ALA A 80 12.99 16.57 -0.90
N ILE A 81 13.15 15.41 -1.55
CA ILE A 81 12.07 14.43 -1.73
C ILE A 81 11.74 13.59 -0.47
N PRO A 82 12.69 13.13 0.36
CA PRO A 82 12.35 12.32 1.53
C PRO A 82 11.63 13.14 2.60
N PHE A 83 11.99 14.42 2.81
CA PHE A 83 11.32 15.27 3.79
C PHE A 83 9.88 15.58 3.39
N LEU A 84 9.62 15.83 2.09
CA LEU A 84 8.25 16.03 1.61
C LEU A 84 7.41 14.76 1.77
N THR A 85 7.98 13.60 1.41
CA THR A 85 7.29 12.31 1.51
C THR A 85 7.00 11.93 2.97
N LEU A 86 7.99 12.09 3.85
CA LEU A 86 7.83 11.89 5.30
C LEU A 86 6.82 12.87 5.88
N GLY A 87 6.87 14.15 5.48
CA GLY A 87 5.92 15.17 5.92
C GLY A 87 4.48 14.81 5.57
N ILE A 88 4.23 14.36 4.33
CA ILE A 88 2.90 13.91 3.88
C ILE A 88 2.45 12.66 4.64
N LEU A 89 3.33 11.67 4.83
CA LEU A 89 3.02 10.44 5.58
C LEU A 89 2.70 10.74 7.04
N VAL A 90 3.47 11.62 7.69
CA VAL A 90 3.26 12.03 9.08
C VAL A 90 1.99 12.84 9.20
N LEU A 91 1.73 13.79 8.29
CA LEU A 91 0.52 14.61 8.30
C LEU A 91 -0.73 13.74 8.14
N VAL A 92 -0.77 12.89 7.11
CA VAL A 92 -1.91 12.00 6.85
C VAL A 92 -2.03 10.93 7.93
N GLY A 93 -0.92 10.39 8.42
CA GLY A 93 -0.90 9.40 9.50
C GLY A 93 -1.37 9.98 10.84
N ALA A 94 -0.94 11.20 11.20
CA ALA A 94 -1.36 11.87 12.42
C ALA A 94 -2.83 12.30 12.34
N LEU A 95 -3.31 12.72 11.16
CA LEU A 95 -4.71 13.05 10.97
C LEU A 95 -5.55 11.77 10.98
N VAL A 96 -5.41 10.91 9.97
CA VAL A 96 -6.34 9.80 9.63
C VAL A 96 -5.85 8.42 10.09
N GLY A 97 -4.54 8.26 10.28
CA GLY A 97 -3.94 7.00 10.74
C GLY A 97 -4.20 5.82 9.79
N SER A 98 -4.36 4.63 10.37
CA SER A 98 -4.55 3.39 9.60
C SER A 98 -5.89 3.31 8.84
N LEU A 99 -6.84 4.20 9.15
CA LEU A 99 -8.11 4.31 8.42
C LEU A 99 -7.88 4.69 6.96
N PHE A 100 -6.82 5.45 6.65
CA PHE A 100 -6.52 5.88 5.29
C PHE A 100 -6.28 4.69 4.36
N CYS A 101 -5.50 3.69 4.78
CA CYS A 101 -5.32 2.44 4.02
C CYS A 101 -6.61 1.61 3.85
N GLY A 102 -7.59 1.82 4.74
CA GLY A 102 -8.88 1.13 4.68
C GLY A 102 -9.88 1.77 3.71
N TRP A 103 -9.76 3.06 3.45
CA TRP A 103 -10.76 3.87 2.72
C TRP A 103 -10.24 4.51 1.44
N ALA A 104 -8.96 4.90 1.38
CA ALA A 104 -8.37 5.56 0.22
C ALA A 104 -7.51 4.62 -0.65
N CYS A 105 -7.12 3.44 -0.12
CA CYS A 105 -6.16 2.59 -0.81
C CYS A 105 -6.82 1.70 -1.91
N PRO A 106 -6.33 1.75 -3.16
CA PRO A 106 -6.73 0.96 -4.33
C PRO A 106 -6.59 -0.54 -4.08
N PHE A 107 -5.48 -0.92 -3.44
CA PHE A 107 -5.06 -2.28 -3.18
C PHE A 107 -5.85 -2.84 -2.00
N GLY A 108 -6.29 -1.96 -1.10
CA GLY A 108 -7.26 -2.27 -0.05
C GLY A 108 -8.66 -2.52 -0.63
N LEU A 109 -9.08 -1.73 -1.62
CA LEU A 109 -10.33 -1.94 -2.37
C LEU A 109 -10.31 -3.28 -3.11
N LEU A 110 -9.21 -3.62 -3.79
CA LEU A 110 -9.05 -4.91 -4.47
C LEU A 110 -9.24 -6.09 -3.51
N GLN A 111 -8.61 -6.03 -2.33
CA GLN A 111 -8.75 -7.08 -1.31
C GLN A 111 -10.15 -7.13 -0.68
N ASP A 112 -10.81 -5.99 -0.51
CA ASP A 112 -12.20 -5.94 -0.03
C ASP A 112 -13.17 -6.55 -1.03
N LEU A 113 -12.97 -6.27 -2.32
CA LEU A 113 -13.80 -6.81 -3.40
C LEU A 113 -13.62 -8.32 -3.51
N ALA A 114 -12.37 -8.81 -3.48
CA ALA A 114 -12.07 -10.24 -3.45
C ALA A 114 -12.69 -10.94 -2.22
N ALA A 115 -12.68 -10.27 -1.06
CA ALA A 115 -13.28 -10.80 0.16
C ALA A 115 -14.83 -10.85 0.12
N ARG A 116 -15.50 -10.24 -0.86
CA ARG A 116 -16.97 -10.41 -1.06
C ARG A 116 -17.32 -11.73 -1.73
N VAL A 117 -16.38 -12.35 -2.44
CA VAL A 117 -16.58 -13.65 -3.07
C VAL A 117 -16.85 -14.71 -1.98
N PRO A 118 -17.86 -15.59 -2.15
CA PRO A 118 -18.26 -16.59 -1.15
C PRO A 118 -17.28 -17.77 -1.12
N THR A 119 -16.09 -17.54 -0.58
CA THR A 119 -15.06 -18.56 -0.35
C THR A 119 -14.90 -18.83 1.15
N PRO A 120 -14.39 -20.02 1.55
CA PRO A 120 -14.11 -20.30 2.96
C PRO A 120 -13.04 -19.33 3.46
N LYS A 121 -13.41 -18.52 4.47
CA LYS A 121 -12.56 -17.47 5.02
C LYS A 121 -11.88 -17.97 6.28
N PHE A 122 -10.56 -18.00 6.27
CA PHE A 122 -9.76 -18.34 7.43
C PHE A 122 -9.32 -17.07 8.18
N GLU A 123 -9.25 -17.17 9.50
CA GLU A 123 -8.68 -16.12 10.33
C GLU A 123 -7.16 -16.25 10.35
N LEU A 124 -6.45 -15.16 10.02
CA LEU A 124 -5.00 -15.16 10.17
C LEU A 124 -4.62 -15.13 11.66
N PRO A 125 -3.62 -15.93 12.06
CA PRO A 125 -3.14 -15.88 13.42
C PRO A 125 -2.43 -14.54 13.70
N ARG A 126 -2.54 -14.06 14.94
CA ARG A 126 -2.06 -12.72 15.33
C ARG A 126 -0.56 -12.51 15.07
N TRP A 127 0.24 -13.57 15.18
CA TRP A 127 1.69 -13.48 14.99
C TRP A 127 2.08 -13.10 13.55
N MET A 128 1.24 -13.43 12.57
CA MET A 128 1.46 -13.09 11.16
C MET A 128 1.45 -11.56 10.95
N GLY A 129 0.79 -10.81 11.85
CA GLY A 129 0.82 -9.35 11.86
C GLY A 129 2.14 -8.73 12.30
N TYR A 130 3.11 -9.52 12.77
CA TYR A 130 4.47 -9.04 13.03
C TYR A 130 5.35 -9.04 11.77
N LEU A 131 5.02 -9.84 10.75
CA LEU A 131 5.81 -9.93 9.53
C LEU A 131 5.93 -8.59 8.81
N ARG A 132 4.93 -7.72 8.88
CA ARG A 132 4.99 -6.38 8.28
C ARG A 132 6.11 -5.51 8.85
N PHE A 133 6.48 -5.71 10.13
CA PHE A 133 7.64 -5.04 10.74
C PHE A 133 8.94 -5.62 10.22
N VAL A 134 8.98 -6.95 10.02
CA VAL A 134 10.13 -7.63 9.39
C VAL A 134 10.29 -7.16 7.94
N VAL A 135 9.21 -7.01 7.18
CA VAL A 135 9.26 -6.50 5.80
C VAL A 135 9.76 -5.05 5.77
N LEU A 136 9.27 -4.19 6.66
CA LEU A 136 9.76 -2.81 6.74
C LEU A 136 11.25 -2.77 7.14
N GLY A 137 11.64 -3.50 8.19
CA GLY A 137 13.02 -3.52 8.68
C GLY A 137 14.00 -4.16 7.69
N ALA A 138 13.64 -5.31 7.11
CA ALA A 138 14.52 -6.06 6.22
C ALA A 138 14.45 -5.55 4.77
N LEU A 139 13.28 -5.62 4.12
CA LEU A 139 13.15 -5.38 2.68
C LEU A 139 13.17 -3.90 2.29
N VAL A 140 12.78 -3.00 3.20
CA VAL A 140 12.71 -1.55 2.93
C VAL A 140 13.91 -0.80 3.52
N LEU A 141 14.47 -1.24 4.66
CA LEU A 141 15.57 -0.54 5.33
C LEU A 141 16.91 -1.26 5.20
N ALA A 142 17.02 -2.51 5.65
CA ALA A 142 18.30 -3.22 5.72
C ALA A 142 18.86 -3.59 4.33
N ILE A 143 18.06 -4.19 3.45
CA ILE A 143 18.54 -4.63 2.13
C ILE A 143 19.06 -3.46 1.30
N PRO A 144 18.34 -2.35 1.14
CA PRO A 144 18.86 -1.22 0.37
C PRO A 144 20.08 -0.59 1.03
N TYR A 145 20.13 -0.55 2.37
CA TYR A 145 21.27 -0.02 3.13
C TYR A 145 22.57 -0.82 2.88
N PHE A 146 22.50 -2.16 2.82
CA PHE A 146 23.71 -2.99 2.62
C PHE A 146 24.06 -3.26 1.15
N PHE A 147 23.06 -3.44 0.29
CA PHE A 147 23.24 -3.95 -1.08
C PHE A 147 22.80 -2.97 -2.18
N GLY A 148 22.26 -1.80 -1.83
CA GLY A 148 21.72 -0.85 -2.78
C GLY A 148 20.40 -1.30 -3.44
N ILE A 149 19.93 -0.51 -4.40
CA ILE A 149 18.61 -0.68 -5.05
C ILE A 149 18.62 -1.80 -6.10
N GLU A 150 19.80 -2.28 -6.49
CA GLU A 150 19.96 -3.27 -7.55
C GLU A 150 19.60 -4.70 -7.10
N HIS A 151 19.54 -4.94 -5.78
CA HIS A 151 19.35 -6.28 -5.24
C HIS A 151 17.95 -6.85 -5.57
N PRO A 152 17.84 -8.12 -6.02
CA PRO A 152 16.56 -8.72 -6.43
C PRO A 152 15.51 -8.84 -5.32
N LEU A 153 15.95 -8.82 -4.05
CA LEU A 153 15.10 -8.88 -2.85
C LEU A 153 14.58 -7.51 -2.40
N PHE A 154 14.84 -6.45 -3.17
CA PHE A 154 14.28 -5.12 -2.92
C PHE A 154 12.75 -5.13 -2.96
N PHE A 155 12.11 -4.36 -2.07
CA PHE A 155 10.66 -4.36 -1.91
C PHE A 155 9.90 -4.13 -3.24
N CYS A 156 10.34 -3.21 -4.10
CA CYS A 156 9.65 -2.93 -5.38
C CYS A 156 9.73 -4.09 -6.40
N ARG A 157 10.70 -5.01 -6.26
CA ARG A 157 10.79 -6.21 -7.10
C ARG A 157 9.92 -7.35 -6.60
N VAL A 158 9.62 -7.38 -5.29
CA VAL A 158 8.78 -8.39 -4.63
C VAL A 158 7.31 -7.93 -4.52
N CYS A 159 7.05 -6.62 -4.62
CA CYS A 159 5.73 -6.04 -4.45
C CYS A 159 4.68 -6.54 -5.48
N PRO A 160 3.51 -7.02 -5.04
CA PRO A 160 2.43 -7.50 -5.93
C PRO A 160 1.74 -6.36 -6.68
N ALA A 161 1.75 -5.13 -6.16
CA ALA A 161 1.18 -3.99 -6.88
C ALA A 161 1.94 -3.73 -8.19
N GLY A 162 3.27 -3.82 -8.19
CA GLY A 162 4.04 -3.71 -9.43
C GLY A 162 3.83 -4.88 -10.40
N GLY A 163 3.42 -6.04 -9.91
CA GLY A 163 3.02 -7.14 -10.78
C GLY A 163 1.64 -6.91 -11.41
N LEU A 164 0.66 -6.48 -10.62
CA LEU A 164 -0.71 -6.29 -11.09
C LEU A 164 -0.89 -5.01 -11.92
N GLU A 165 -0.19 -3.94 -11.58
CA GLU A 165 -0.39 -2.62 -12.21
C GLU A 165 0.57 -2.37 -13.38
N VAL A 166 1.70 -3.07 -13.45
CA VAL A 166 2.70 -2.86 -14.53
C VAL A 166 2.86 -4.13 -15.36
N ALA A 167 3.17 -5.26 -14.73
CA ALA A 167 3.41 -6.49 -15.49
C ALA A 167 2.15 -6.96 -16.22
N LEU A 168 0.98 -6.94 -15.57
CA LEU A 168 -0.28 -7.37 -16.19
C LEU A 168 -0.62 -6.56 -17.46
N PRO A 169 -0.71 -5.21 -17.44
CA PRO A 169 -1.02 -4.45 -18.65
C PRO A 169 0.07 -4.57 -19.72
N ASN A 170 1.36 -4.65 -19.34
CA ASN A 170 2.43 -4.84 -20.30
C ASN A 170 2.33 -6.19 -21.02
N MET A 171 2.02 -7.26 -20.28
CA MET A 171 1.80 -8.59 -20.87
C MET A 171 0.57 -8.61 -21.78
N VAL A 172 -0.53 -7.97 -21.38
CA VAL A 172 -1.73 -7.87 -22.22
C VAL A 172 -1.46 -7.07 -23.49
N GLN A 173 -0.73 -5.96 -23.40
CA GLN A 173 -0.37 -5.14 -24.56
C GLN A 173 0.59 -5.87 -25.50
N GLN A 174 1.60 -6.58 -24.98
CA GLN A 174 2.52 -7.39 -25.79
C GLN A 174 1.79 -8.54 -26.48
N ALA A 175 0.90 -9.24 -25.76
CA ALA A 175 0.07 -10.31 -26.32
C ALA A 175 -0.88 -9.78 -27.41
N ALA A 176 -1.48 -8.59 -27.20
CA ALA A 176 -2.34 -7.95 -28.19
C ALA A 176 -1.58 -7.51 -29.45
N LYS A 177 -0.28 -7.21 -29.33
CA LYS A 177 0.62 -6.85 -30.45
C LYS A 177 1.29 -8.06 -31.11
N GLY A 178 1.11 -9.27 -30.58
CA GLY A 178 1.76 -10.48 -31.07
C GLY A 178 3.27 -10.54 -30.80
N GLU A 179 3.78 -9.73 -29.87
CA GLU A 179 5.19 -9.71 -29.48
C GLU A 179 5.51 -10.83 -28.47
N ALA A 180 6.79 -11.21 -28.38
CA ALA A 180 7.24 -12.15 -27.37
C ALA A 180 6.96 -11.60 -25.97
N VAL A 181 6.13 -12.31 -25.20
CA VAL A 181 5.75 -11.90 -23.84
C VAL A 181 6.98 -11.94 -22.94
N VAL A 182 7.45 -10.77 -22.53
CA VAL A 182 8.57 -10.66 -21.60
C VAL A 182 8.05 -10.92 -20.19
N TRP A 183 8.30 -12.13 -19.69
CA TRP A 183 7.89 -12.51 -18.35
C TRP A 183 8.66 -11.72 -17.29
N PRO A 184 7.98 -11.15 -16.28
CA PRO A 184 8.65 -10.53 -15.15
C PRO A 184 9.49 -11.56 -14.39
N ASN A 185 10.40 -11.09 -13.54
CA ASN A 185 11.15 -11.95 -12.60
C ASN A 185 10.25 -13.02 -11.97
N ALA A 186 10.69 -14.28 -11.99
CA ALA A 186 9.94 -15.42 -11.47
C ALA A 186 9.43 -15.18 -10.04
N LEU A 187 10.26 -14.58 -9.18
CA LEU A 187 9.87 -14.18 -7.82
C LEU A 187 8.65 -13.27 -7.78
N LYS A 188 8.57 -12.26 -8.65
CA LYS A 188 7.44 -11.33 -8.71
C LYS A 188 6.16 -12.06 -9.13
N VAL A 189 6.26 -12.94 -10.13
CA VAL A 189 5.13 -13.74 -10.60
C VAL A 189 4.63 -14.65 -9.48
N THR A 190 5.53 -15.37 -8.81
CA THR A 190 5.18 -16.24 -7.68
C THR A 190 4.47 -15.46 -6.56
N VAL A 191 4.99 -14.28 -6.19
CA VAL A 191 4.36 -13.47 -5.14
C VAL A 191 2.99 -12.96 -5.54
N VAL A 192 2.80 -12.54 -6.80
CA VAL A 192 1.50 -12.11 -7.32
C VAL A 192 0.50 -13.27 -7.31
N VAL A 193 0.91 -14.46 -7.77
CA VAL A 193 0.05 -15.65 -7.78
C VAL A 193 -0.35 -16.03 -6.35
N VAL A 194 0.61 -16.13 -5.44
CA VAL A 194 0.35 -16.42 -4.02
C VAL A 194 -0.58 -15.37 -3.41
N PHE A 195 -0.36 -14.09 -3.72
CA PHE A 195 -1.23 -13.00 -3.27
C PHE A 195 -2.66 -13.16 -3.79
N LEU A 196 -2.84 -13.38 -5.10
CA LEU A 196 -4.15 -13.57 -5.73
C LEU A 196 -4.90 -14.77 -5.16
N VAL A 197 -4.21 -15.86 -4.82
CA VAL A 197 -4.83 -16.98 -4.12
C VAL A 197 -5.20 -16.58 -2.69
N ALA A 198 -4.29 -15.93 -1.97
CA ALA A 198 -4.49 -15.57 -0.57
C ALA A 198 -5.65 -14.60 -0.34
N ILE A 199 -5.94 -13.67 -1.27
CA ILE A 199 -7.04 -12.70 -1.12
C ILE A 199 -8.44 -13.33 -1.13
N PHE A 200 -8.59 -14.55 -1.65
CA PHE A 200 -9.85 -15.29 -1.57
C PHE A 200 -10.04 -15.92 -0.19
N PHE A 201 -9.02 -16.62 0.33
CA PHE A 201 -9.10 -17.34 1.60
C PHE A 201 -8.99 -16.44 2.82
N PHE A 202 -8.31 -15.30 2.70
CA PHE A 202 -8.02 -14.42 3.82
C PHE A 202 -8.54 -13.01 3.59
N ARG A 203 -9.09 -12.39 4.64
CA ARG A 203 -9.49 -10.98 4.55
C ARG A 203 -8.26 -10.07 4.63
N ARG A 204 -7.95 -9.34 3.55
CA ARG A 204 -6.85 -8.36 3.48
C ARG A 204 -5.47 -8.93 3.91
N PRO A 205 -4.99 -10.04 3.29
CA PRO A 205 -3.75 -10.70 3.71
C PRO A 205 -2.55 -9.78 3.58
N TRP A 206 -2.42 -9.04 2.49
CA TRP A 206 -1.26 -8.18 2.25
C TRP A 206 -1.20 -7.01 3.22
N CYS A 207 -2.31 -6.30 3.39
CA CYS A 207 -2.37 -5.15 4.30
C CYS A 207 -2.11 -5.54 5.77
N ARG A 208 -2.49 -6.76 6.17
CA ARG A 208 -2.26 -7.26 7.54
C ARG A 208 -0.88 -7.87 7.75
N VAL A 209 -0.30 -8.52 6.75
CA VAL A 209 0.90 -9.35 6.90
C VAL A 209 2.15 -8.72 6.32
N LEU A 210 2.08 -8.10 5.14
CA LEU A 210 3.29 -7.76 4.36
C LEU A 210 3.43 -6.27 4.04
N CYS A 211 2.36 -5.47 4.17
CA CYS A 211 2.40 -4.06 3.77
C CYS A 211 3.18 -3.19 4.78
N PRO A 212 4.32 -2.59 4.40
CA PRO A 212 5.11 -1.75 5.30
C PRO A 212 4.44 -0.39 5.56
N LEU A 213 3.68 0.15 4.61
CA LEU A 213 2.83 1.34 4.82
C LEU A 213 1.82 1.12 5.96
N GLY A 214 1.29 -0.10 6.07
CA GLY A 214 0.38 -0.47 7.15
C GLY A 214 1.04 -0.39 8.54
N VAL A 215 2.35 -0.61 8.65
CA VAL A 215 3.10 -0.42 9.91
C VAL A 215 3.16 1.06 10.26
N ILE A 216 3.57 1.90 9.30
CA ILE A 216 3.75 3.34 9.50
C ILE A 216 2.43 3.96 9.98
N PHE A 217 1.32 3.74 9.24
CA PHE A 217 0.03 4.31 9.66
C PHE A 217 -0.56 3.67 10.90
N SER A 218 -0.27 2.39 11.17
CA SER A 218 -0.68 1.74 12.42
C SER A 218 0.07 2.29 13.63
N ALA A 219 1.32 2.73 13.46
CA ALA A 219 2.09 3.38 14.52
C ALA A 219 1.49 4.76 14.87
N PHE A 220 1.09 5.53 13.85
CA PHE A 220 0.40 6.81 14.04
C PHE A 220 -1.04 6.67 14.58
N ASN A 221 -1.61 5.46 14.61
CA ASN A 221 -2.97 5.25 15.11
C ASN A 221 -3.13 5.59 16.61
N ARG A 222 -2.03 5.60 17.39
CA ARG A 222 -2.03 6.06 18.80
C ARG A 222 -2.12 7.58 18.91
N ALA A 223 -1.56 8.30 17.94
CA ALA A 223 -1.61 9.76 17.85
C ALA A 223 -2.81 10.27 17.05
N SER A 224 -3.44 9.41 16.23
CA SER A 224 -4.56 9.78 15.37
C SER A 224 -5.80 10.15 16.18
N ALA A 225 -6.45 11.23 15.75
CA ALA A 225 -7.71 11.70 16.31
C ALA A 225 -8.86 10.69 16.12
N PHE A 226 -8.77 9.82 15.09
CA PHE A 226 -9.84 8.91 14.67
C PHE A 226 -9.63 7.48 15.15
N PHE A 227 -9.65 7.28 16.47
CA PHE A 227 -9.68 5.93 17.03
C PHE A 227 -11.12 5.40 17.05
N LEU A 228 -11.43 4.41 16.23
CA LEU A 228 -12.74 3.74 16.24
C LEU A 228 -12.81 2.80 17.45
N LYS A 229 -13.49 3.22 18.51
CA LYS A 229 -13.76 2.36 19.68
C LYS A 229 -14.99 1.51 19.37
N LEU A 230 -14.80 0.20 19.23
CA LEU A 230 -15.91 -0.73 19.02
C LEU A 230 -16.75 -0.80 20.29
N ASP A 231 -17.97 -0.27 20.22
CA ASP A 231 -18.97 -0.38 21.28
C ASP A 231 -19.58 -1.79 21.23
N ARG A 232 -19.00 -2.73 21.99
CA ARG A 232 -19.45 -4.13 22.04
C ARG A 232 -20.94 -4.27 22.40
N ASN A 233 -21.49 -3.34 23.18
CA ASN A 233 -22.90 -3.33 23.59
C ASN A 233 -23.87 -2.98 22.46
N LYS A 234 -23.39 -2.51 21.30
CA LYS A 234 -24.20 -2.18 20.12
C LYS A 234 -23.91 -3.10 18.93
N CYS A 235 -23.00 -4.06 19.09
CA CYS A 235 -22.76 -5.07 18.08
C CYS A 235 -23.92 -6.08 18.10
N VAL A 236 -24.85 -5.94 17.16
CA VAL A 236 -25.79 -7.00 16.81
C VAL A 236 -25.06 -8.03 15.96
N THR A 237 -25.22 -9.30 16.33
CA THR A 237 -24.56 -10.48 15.78
C THR A 237 -24.84 -10.66 14.30
#